data_AF-A0A8V0X0D1-F1
#
_entry.id   AF-A0A8V0X0D1-F1
#
_cell.length_a   1.000
_cell.length_b   1.000
_cell.length_c   1.000
_cell.angle_alpha   90.00
_cell.angle_beta   90.00
_cell.angle_gamma   90.00
#
_symmetry.space_group_name_H-M   'P 1'
#
loop_
_entity.id
_entity.type
_entity.pdbx_description
1 polymer ?
#
loop_
_entity_poly.entity_id
_entity_poly.type
_entity_poly.pdbx_seq_one_letter_code
_entity_poly.pdbx_strand_id
1 'polypeptide(L)'
;MGQCVGHNEVIGLCRVGGDAAGPGREHWAEMLANPRTPIEQWHPLVEEKALALPKAPAREKASGEKTTEPYWEHWRCNPTAKP
;
A
#
# COMPACT_ATOMS: atom_id res chain seq x y z
N MET A 1 0.15 18.33 -35.72
CA MET A 1 -0.28 16.92 -35.68
C MET A 1 -0.36 16.52 -34.22
N GLY A 2 -1.59 16.45 -33.69
CA GLY A 2 -1.86 16.44 -32.27
C GLY A 2 -2.10 15.04 -31.71
N GLN A 3 -1.54 14.85 -30.50
CA GLN A 3 -2.02 14.01 -29.40
C GLN A 3 -2.01 12.49 -29.58
N CYS A 4 -0.83 11.88 -29.43
CA CYS A 4 -0.73 10.50 -28.95
C CYS A 4 -0.87 10.51 -27.42
N VAL A 5 -2.07 10.68 -26.89
CA VAL A 5 -2.37 10.29 -25.50
C VAL A 5 -3.19 9.01 -25.59
N GLY A 6 -2.48 7.88 -25.64
CA GLY A 6 -3.09 6.56 -25.61
C GLY A 6 -3.63 6.23 -24.22
N HIS A 7 -4.68 5.41 -24.17
CA HIS A 7 -5.21 4.84 -22.93
C HIS A 7 -4.13 3.96 -22.26
N ASN A 8 -3.89 4.14 -20.96
CA ASN A 8 -2.96 3.28 -20.22
C ASN A 8 -3.68 1.99 -19.80
N GLU A 9 -3.24 0.85 -20.33
CA GLU A 9 -3.74 -0.47 -19.94
C GLU A 9 -2.88 -1.07 -18.82
N VAL A 10 -3.51 -1.77 -17.88
CA VAL A 10 -2.82 -2.45 -16.79
C VAL A 10 -2.19 -3.74 -17.32
N ILE A 11 -0.87 -3.88 -17.18
CA ILE A 11 -0.12 -5.09 -17.56
C ILE A 11 -0.20 -6.16 -16.45
N GLY A 12 -0.26 -5.72 -15.19
CA GLY A 12 -0.35 -6.58 -14.02
C GLY A 12 -0.02 -5.81 -12.75
N LEU A 13 -0.21 -6.44 -11.60
CA LEU A 13 0.07 -5.85 -10.29
C LEU A 13 0.86 -6.81 -9.42
N CYS A 14 1.53 -6.27 -8.40
CA CYS A 14 2.08 -7.03 -7.28
C CYS A 14 1.54 -6.45 -5.96
N ARG A 15 1.56 -7.24 -4.89
CA ARG A 15 1.14 -6.78 -3.55
C ARG A 15 2.27 -6.94 -2.56
N VAL A 16 2.50 -5.89 -1.79
CA VAL A 16 3.46 -5.84 -0.67
C VAL A 16 2.73 -5.25 0.52
N GLY A 17 2.82 -5.87 1.69
CA GLY A 17 2.10 -5.43 2.88
C GLY A 17 1.76 -6.58 3.83
N GLY A 18 1.15 -6.24 4.98
CA GLY A 18 0.78 -7.22 6.00
C GLY A 18 -0.21 -8.29 5.52
N ASP A 19 -1.14 -7.90 4.65
CA ASP A 19 -2.17 -8.80 4.07
C ASP A 19 -1.73 -9.42 2.73
N ALA A 20 -0.47 -9.20 2.31
CA ALA A 20 0.06 -9.85 1.11
C ALA A 20 0.35 -11.33 1.38
N ALA A 21 0.35 -12.13 0.31
CA ALA A 21 0.78 -13.52 0.34
C ALA A 21 2.16 -13.68 -0.32
N GLY A 22 2.93 -14.67 0.13
CA GLY A 22 4.21 -15.03 -0.48
C GLY A 22 5.26 -13.91 -0.40
N PRO A 23 6.08 -13.72 -1.46
CA PRO A 23 7.24 -12.83 -1.45
C PRO A 23 6.94 -11.39 -1.04
N GLY A 24 5.76 -10.88 -1.36
CA GLY A 24 5.36 -9.51 -0.99
C GLY A 24 5.19 -9.30 0.52
N ARG A 25 4.84 -10.34 1.28
CA ARG A 25 4.77 -10.29 2.74
C ARG A 25 6.16 -10.35 3.36
N GLU A 26 7.03 -11.18 2.78
CA GLU A 26 8.42 -11.32 3.21
C GLU A 26 9.21 -10.02 2.97
N HIS A 27 9.04 -9.40 1.80
CA HIS A 27 9.57 -8.07 1.51
C HIS A 27 9.15 -7.05 2.57
N TRP A 28 7.86 -7.03 2.88
CA TRP A 28 7.31 -6.09 3.86
C TRP A 28 7.88 -6.33 5.26
N ALA A 29 8.02 -7.59 5.66
CA ALA A 29 8.63 -7.96 6.93
C ALA A 29 10.11 -7.54 7.01
N GLU A 30 10.87 -7.73 5.93
CA GLU A 30 12.28 -7.33 5.85
C GLU A 30 12.45 -5.81 5.93
N MET A 31 11.57 -5.06 5.27
CA MET A 31 11.53 -3.59 5.32
C MET A 31 11.28 -3.09 6.75
N LEU A 32 10.32 -3.70 7.47
CA LEU A 32 10.02 -3.34 8.86
C LEU A 32 11.14 -3.74 9.83
N ALA A 33 11.84 -4.84 9.55
CA ALA A 33 12.98 -5.29 10.35
C ALA A 33 14.22 -4.41 10.19
N ASN A 34 14.35 -3.69 9.07
CA ASN A 34 15.53 -2.89 8.74
C ASN A 34 15.20 -1.41 8.45
N PRO A 35 14.83 -0.60 9.45
CA PRO A 35 14.49 0.81 9.24
C PRO A 35 15.66 1.60 8.65
N ARG A 36 15.37 2.39 7.60
CA ARG A 36 16.33 3.23 6.84
C ARG A 36 17.34 2.46 6.00
N THR A 37 17.25 1.14 5.94
CA THR A 37 18.03 0.33 4.99
C THR A 37 17.14 0.06 3.76
N PRO A 38 17.58 0.40 2.54
CA PRO A 38 16.82 0.05 1.34
C PRO A 38 16.79 -1.47 1.16
N ILE A 39 15.62 -2.01 0.84
CA ILE A 39 15.42 -3.44 0.53
C ILE A 39 15.07 -3.57 -0.94
N GLU A 40 15.84 -4.35 -1.69
CA GLU A 40 15.62 -4.61 -3.12
C GLU A 40 15.18 -6.06 -3.32
N GLN A 41 13.97 -6.26 -3.88
CA GLN A 41 13.50 -7.59 -4.29
C GLN A 41 12.60 -7.50 -5.52
N TRP A 42 12.71 -8.49 -6.40
CA TRP A 42 11.88 -8.63 -7.59
C TRP A 42 10.58 -9.38 -7.28
N HIS A 43 9.46 -8.89 -7.82
CA HIS A 43 8.16 -9.54 -7.69
C HIS A 43 7.54 -9.81 -9.07
N PRO A 44 7.02 -11.02 -9.33
CA PRO A 44 6.27 -11.27 -10.55
C PRO A 44 4.97 -10.44 -10.54
N LEU A 45 4.64 -9.85 -11.70
CA LEU A 45 3.33 -9.23 -11.89
C LEU A 45 2.30 -10.34 -12.11
N VAL A 46 1.14 -10.16 -11.49
CA VAL A 46 0.00 -11.06 -11.66
C VAL A 46 -1.21 -10.31 -12.19
N GLU A 47 -2.14 -11.07 -12.77
CA GLU A 47 -3.43 -10.57 -13.24
C GLU A 47 -4.22 -9.89 -12.12
N GLU A 48 -4.88 -8.77 -12.43
CA GLU A 48 -5.67 -8.01 -11.46
C GLU A 48 -6.72 -8.88 -10.76
N LYS A 49 -7.37 -9.75 -11.53
CA LYS A 49 -8.41 -10.66 -11.04
C LYS A 49 -7.87 -11.69 -10.04
N ALA A 50 -6.58 -12.04 -10.13
CA ALA A 50 -5.95 -13.00 -9.22
C ALA A 50 -5.66 -12.39 -7.85
N LEU A 51 -5.57 -11.06 -7.75
CA LEU A 51 -5.34 -10.34 -6.50
C LEU A 51 -6.62 -9.85 -5.85
N ALA A 52 -7.80 -10.09 -6.43
CA ALA A 52 -9.06 -9.68 -5.84
C ALA A 52 -9.22 -10.36 -4.47
N LEU A 53 -8.98 -9.60 -3.40
CA LEU A 53 -9.45 -9.97 -2.07
C LEU A 53 -10.97 -10.18 -2.17
N PRO A 54 -11.56 -11.10 -1.37
CA PRO A 54 -12.98 -11.00 -1.10
C PRO A 54 -13.23 -9.55 -0.67
N LYS A 55 -14.18 -8.86 -1.33
CA LYS A 55 -14.55 -7.49 -0.95
C LYS A 55 -14.70 -7.49 0.56
N ALA A 56 -13.86 -6.72 1.26
CA ALA A 56 -14.03 -6.56 2.69
C ALA A 56 -15.51 -6.22 2.92
N PRO A 57 -16.21 -6.87 3.87
CA PRO A 57 -17.58 -6.47 4.15
C PRO A 57 -17.55 -4.97 4.40
N ALA A 58 -18.45 -4.25 3.73
CA ALA A 58 -18.52 -2.80 3.85
C ALA A 58 -18.41 -2.45 5.33
N ARG A 59 -17.30 -1.84 5.72
CA ARG A 59 -17.02 -1.54 7.13
C ARG A 59 -18.19 -0.70 7.62
N GLU A 60 -19.07 -1.31 8.41
CA GLU A 60 -20.22 -0.64 8.99
C GLU A 60 -19.68 0.57 9.72
N LYS A 61 -20.13 1.76 9.30
CA LYS A 61 -19.72 3.02 9.88
C LYS A 61 -20.25 2.99 11.31
N ALA A 62 -19.41 2.59 12.27
CA ALA A 62 -19.68 2.77 13.67
C ALA A 62 -19.91 4.27 13.89
N SER A 63 -21.17 4.62 14.13
CA SER A 63 -21.59 5.91 14.63
C SER A 63 -20.86 6.19 15.94
N GLY A 64 -19.93 7.15 15.93
CA GLY A 64 -19.30 7.61 17.17
C GLY A 64 -18.16 8.57 16.90
N GLU A 65 -18.40 9.84 17.25
CA GLU A 65 -17.44 10.93 17.45
C GLU A 65 -16.54 11.37 16.28
N LYS A 66 -16.74 12.61 15.83
CA LYS A 66 -15.85 13.34 14.92
C LYS A 66 -14.53 13.66 15.62
N THR A 67 -13.45 12.98 15.25
CA THR A 67 -12.11 13.60 15.24
C THR A 67 -11.71 13.74 13.79
N THR A 68 -11.72 14.97 13.29
CA THR A 68 -11.45 15.34 11.89
C THR A 68 -9.96 15.30 11.53
N GLU A 69 -9.20 14.41 12.16
CA GLU A 69 -7.77 14.27 11.87
C GLU A 69 -7.62 13.17 10.80
N PRO A 70 -7.19 13.52 9.58
CA PRO A 70 -7.04 12.51 8.54
C PRO A 70 -5.94 11.54 8.95
N TYR A 71 -6.19 10.24 8.69
CA TYR A 71 -5.31 9.13 9.05
C TYR A 71 -3.81 9.34 8.75
N TRP A 72 -3.46 10.14 7.75
CA TRP A 72 -2.09 10.46 7.39
C TRP A 72 -1.35 11.38 8.39
N GLU A 73 -2.04 12.11 9.28
CA GLU A 73 -1.39 12.93 10.31
C GLU A 73 -0.69 12.09 11.38
N HIS A 74 -1.19 10.87 11.65
CA HIS A 74 -0.59 9.95 12.63
C HIS A 74 0.80 9.41 12.21
N TRP A 75 1.14 9.53 10.92
CA TRP A 75 2.40 9.07 10.35
C TRP A 75 3.35 10.23 9.97
N ARG A 76 2.96 11.48 10.24
CA ARG A 76 3.90 12.61 10.11
C ARG A 76 4.96 12.48 11.20
N CYS A 77 6.19 12.17 10.80
CA CYS A 77 7.36 12.27 11.67
C CYS A 77 7.42 13.72 12.21
N ASN A 78 7.33 13.89 13.54
CA ASN A 78 7.27 15.19 14.18
C ASN A 78 8.67 15.86 14.11
N PRO A 79 8.86 16.91 13.29
CA PRO A 79 10.18 17.53 13.11
C PRO A 79 10.65 18.33 14.33
N THR A 80 9.80 18.47 15.36
CA THR A 80 10.11 19.18 16.61
C THR A 80 10.46 18.26 17.77
N ALA A 81 10.49 16.94 17.56
CA ALA A 81 11.07 16.01 18.52
C ALA A 81 12.59 16.24 18.58
N LYS A 82 13.00 17.21 19.39
CA LYS A 82 14.36 17.35 19.91
C LYS A 82 14.72 16.08 20.71
N PRO A 83 16.01 15.70 20.73
CA PRO A 83 16.47 14.37 21.14
C PRO A 83 16.05 13.97 22.55
#